data_AF-A0A423K2F0-F1
#
_entry.id   AF-A0A423K2F0-F1
#
_cell.length_a   1.000
_cell.length_b   1.000
_cell.length_c   1.000
_cell.angle_alpha   90.00
_cell.angle_beta   90.00
_cell.angle_gamma   90.00
#
_symmetry.space_group_name_H-M   'P 1'
#
loop_
_entity.id
_entity.type
_entity.pdbx_description
1 polymer ?
#
loop_
_entity_poly.entity_id
_entity_poly.type
_entity_poly.pdbx_seq_one_letter_code
_entity_poly.pdbx_strand_id
1 'polypeptide(L)'
;MTVTVEKLLARGDEISIEVGRLVIRPSSGKSVPQEWRDIHSPALLGEILLTLGAEAYEYGGYSTGLYGPHKAGGVTVQFPSFVGGMKTHAIFNADLNRERTTKAGAKGSPLPKGHFRISPRSHLFQLWQSTGLSTPKSLTSLHDYLGNLRGILFSADMVAGRKNRLDTGTLRPLSITTAEVRKAFQPDNGRTTTGQVTDNCRTVVPDRDAAPAQQNQGFQPKPSACAKNYVKTLISTNVYTTATVPVHSRKQPAEQTEEEWLADCFPANIDNTTEP
;
A
#
# COMPACT_ATOMS: atom_id res chain seq x y z
N MET A 1 13.78 -6.80 -12.60
CA MET A 1 13.60 -5.77 -11.54
C MET A 1 12.35 -6.11 -10.74
N THR A 2 12.39 -6.01 -9.41
CA THR A 2 11.22 -6.21 -8.54
C THR A 2 10.32 -4.97 -8.54
N VAL A 3 9.03 -5.18 -8.81
CA VAL A 3 7.97 -4.17 -8.68
C VAL A 3 7.60 -4.10 -7.21
N THR A 4 7.58 -2.89 -6.64
CA THR A 4 7.21 -2.63 -5.24
C THR A 4 6.11 -1.58 -5.17
N VAL A 5 5.37 -1.57 -4.06
CA VAL A 5 4.28 -0.61 -3.82
C VAL A 5 4.79 0.83 -3.85
N GLU A 6 5.94 1.09 -3.22
CA GLU A 6 6.57 2.41 -3.19
C GLU A 6 6.86 2.97 -4.60
N LYS A 7 7.38 2.13 -5.51
CA LYS A 7 7.69 2.55 -6.88
C LYS A 7 6.44 2.93 -7.68
N LEU A 8 5.36 2.19 -7.47
CA LEU A 8 4.07 2.48 -8.11
C LEU A 8 3.47 3.79 -7.56
N LEU A 9 3.51 3.98 -6.24
CA LEU A 9 3.06 5.23 -5.62
C LEU A 9 3.91 6.44 -6.06
N ALA A 10 5.23 6.29 -6.21
CA ALA A 10 6.12 7.35 -6.70
C ALA A 10 5.84 7.76 -8.15
N ARG A 11 5.28 6.85 -8.97
CA ARG A 11 4.79 7.15 -10.32
C ARG A 11 3.44 7.85 -10.35
N GLY A 12 2.82 8.02 -9.18
CA GLY A 12 1.48 8.59 -9.02
C GLY A 12 0.34 7.59 -9.23
N ASP A 13 0.63 6.29 -9.28
CA ASP A 13 -0.42 5.28 -9.41
C ASP A 13 -1.24 5.17 -8.11
N GLU A 14 -2.54 4.98 -8.23
CA GLU A 14 -3.41 4.71 -7.10
C GLU A 14 -3.51 3.20 -6.89
N ILE A 15 -3.27 2.77 -5.65
CA ILE A 15 -3.28 1.36 -5.25
C ILE A 15 -4.31 1.20 -4.14
N SER A 16 -5.15 0.18 -4.22
CA SER A 16 -6.17 -0.14 -3.23
C SER A 16 -6.47 -1.64 -3.23
N ILE A 17 -7.14 -2.13 -2.20
CA ILE A 17 -7.74 -3.45 -2.18
C ILE A 17 -9.25 -3.27 -2.17
N GLU A 18 -9.92 -3.74 -3.20
CA GLU A 18 -11.37 -3.64 -3.35
C GLU A 18 -11.96 -5.04 -3.47
N VAL A 19 -12.94 -5.36 -2.61
CA VAL A 19 -13.59 -6.68 -2.57
C VAL A 19 -12.56 -7.82 -2.52
N GLY A 20 -11.52 -7.64 -1.71
CA GLY A 20 -10.44 -8.61 -1.50
C GLY A 20 -9.45 -8.74 -2.66
N ARG A 21 -9.47 -7.85 -3.66
CA ARG A 21 -8.59 -7.91 -4.85
C ARG A 21 -7.75 -6.64 -4.98
N LEU A 22 -6.53 -6.80 -5.48
CA LEU A 22 -5.65 -5.67 -5.78
C LEU A 22 -6.23 -4.85 -6.95
N VAL A 23 -6.41 -3.56 -6.71
CA VAL A 23 -6.83 -2.59 -7.73
C VAL A 23 -5.75 -1.54 -7.87
N ILE A 24 -5.19 -1.46 -9.07
CA ILE A 24 -4.22 -0.43 -9.48
C ILE A 24 -4.87 0.41 -10.56
N ARG A 25 -4.98 1.71 -10.31
CA ARG A 25 -5.41 2.73 -11.28
C ARG A 25 -4.18 3.56 -11.66
N PRO A 26 -3.56 3.29 -12.82
CA PRO A 26 -2.35 4.00 -13.21
C PRO A 26 -2.61 5.47 -13.48
N SER A 27 -1.63 6.33 -13.18
CA SER A 27 -1.72 7.77 -13.48
C SER A 27 -1.87 8.05 -14.99
N SER A 28 -1.37 7.14 -15.82
CA SER A 28 -1.51 7.17 -17.28
C SER A 28 -2.93 6.92 -17.80
N GLY A 29 -3.85 6.44 -16.96
CA GLY A 29 -5.22 6.06 -17.34
C GLY A 29 -5.33 4.75 -18.14
N LYS A 30 -4.22 4.13 -18.54
CA LYS A 30 -4.21 2.84 -19.25
C LYS A 30 -4.44 1.70 -18.26
N SER A 31 -5.23 0.70 -18.65
CA SER A 31 -5.46 -0.48 -17.82
C SER A 31 -4.19 -1.31 -17.69
N VAL A 32 -3.90 -1.78 -16.47
CA VAL A 32 -2.79 -2.72 -16.24
C VAL A 32 -3.13 -4.08 -16.87
N PRO A 33 -2.24 -4.68 -17.68
CA PRO A 33 -2.44 -6.01 -18.27
C PRO A 33 -2.73 -7.08 -17.22
N GLN A 34 -3.63 -8.01 -17.53
CA GLN A 34 -4.05 -9.05 -16.59
C GLN A 34 -2.91 -10.00 -16.21
N GLU A 35 -2.11 -10.46 -17.18
CA GLU A 35 -0.96 -11.33 -16.93
C GLU A 35 0.05 -10.70 -15.96
N TRP A 36 0.32 -9.40 -16.15
CA TRP A 36 1.19 -8.64 -15.25
C TRP A 36 0.60 -8.59 -13.83
N ARG A 37 -0.72 -8.35 -13.72
CA ARG A 37 -1.40 -8.34 -12.40
C ARG A 37 -1.28 -9.70 -11.72
N ASP A 38 -1.54 -10.80 -12.42
CA ASP A 38 -1.54 -12.12 -11.80
C ASP A 38 -0.14 -12.51 -11.27
N ILE A 39 0.92 -12.11 -11.99
CA ILE A 39 2.31 -12.36 -11.59
C ILE A 39 2.73 -11.51 -10.39
N HIS A 40 2.36 -10.22 -10.36
CA HIS A 40 2.88 -9.28 -9.36
C HIS A 40 1.94 -9.06 -8.17
N SER A 41 0.65 -9.38 -8.27
CA SER A 41 -0.32 -9.13 -7.20
C SER A 41 0.02 -9.81 -5.88
N PRO A 42 0.45 -11.09 -5.83
CA PRO A 42 0.75 -11.72 -4.54
C PRO A 42 1.85 -11.00 -3.75
N ALA A 43 2.90 -10.56 -4.46
CA ALA A 43 4.01 -9.83 -3.84
C ALA A 43 3.57 -8.44 -3.35
N LEU A 44 2.83 -7.69 -4.16
CA LEU A 44 2.32 -6.36 -3.80
C LEU A 44 1.31 -6.43 -2.65
N LEU A 45 0.40 -7.41 -2.66
CA LEU A 45 -0.55 -7.63 -1.57
C LEU A 45 0.18 -7.99 -0.27
N GLY A 46 1.20 -8.85 -0.32
CA GLY A 46 2.02 -9.18 0.84
C GLY A 46 2.71 -7.94 1.42
N GLU A 47 3.29 -7.10 0.56
CA GLU A 47 3.92 -5.83 0.95
C GLU A 47 2.92 -4.89 1.63
N ILE A 48 1.74 -4.67 1.03
CA ILE A 48 0.69 -3.82 1.60
C ILE A 48 0.25 -4.32 2.99
N LEU A 49 -0.03 -5.62 3.11
CA LEU A 49 -0.54 -6.21 4.34
C LEU A 49 0.49 -6.17 5.47
N LEU A 50 1.76 -6.44 5.16
CA LEU A 50 2.86 -6.35 6.11
C LEU A 50 3.06 -4.92 6.61
N THR A 51 3.08 -3.93 5.71
CA THR A 51 3.27 -2.53 6.09
C THR A 51 2.10 -1.99 6.92
N LEU A 52 0.87 -2.43 6.63
CA LEU A 52 -0.32 -2.04 7.40
C LEU A 52 -0.52 -2.84 8.70
N GLY A 53 0.23 -3.93 8.90
CA GLY A 53 -0.03 -4.87 9.99
C GLY A 53 -1.41 -5.52 9.93
N ALA A 54 -1.98 -5.65 8.72
CA ALA A 54 -3.33 -6.16 8.51
C ALA A 54 -3.30 -7.68 8.30
N GLU A 55 -4.17 -8.41 9.02
CA GLU A 55 -4.40 -9.82 8.75
C GLU A 55 -5.37 -10.02 7.59
N ALA A 56 -4.98 -10.89 6.66
CA ALA A 56 -5.84 -11.31 5.56
C ALA A 56 -5.80 -12.84 5.42
N TYR A 57 -6.91 -13.38 4.95
CA TYR A 57 -7.10 -14.81 4.76
C TYR A 57 -7.54 -15.11 3.32
N GLU A 58 -7.08 -16.23 2.78
CA GLU A 58 -7.46 -16.69 1.45
C GLU A 58 -8.31 -17.96 1.54
N TYR A 59 -9.12 -18.24 0.52
CA TYR A 59 -9.89 -19.49 0.48
C TYR A 59 -8.98 -20.70 0.20
N GLY A 60 -8.96 -21.66 1.14
CA GLY A 60 -8.16 -22.89 1.04
C GLY A 60 -8.93 -24.14 0.59
N GLY A 61 -10.26 -24.12 0.67
CA GLY A 61 -11.11 -25.28 0.41
C GLY A 61 -12.23 -25.42 1.44
N TYR A 62 -13.04 -26.48 1.33
CA TYR A 62 -14.09 -26.75 2.30
C TYR A 62 -14.31 -28.23 2.55
N SER A 63 -14.96 -28.54 3.67
CA SER A 63 -15.47 -29.86 4.02
C SER A 63 -16.85 -29.72 4.69
N THR A 64 -17.59 -30.83 4.73
CA THR A 64 -18.89 -30.92 5.40
C THR A 64 -18.80 -31.85 6.61
N GLY A 65 -19.58 -31.58 7.65
CA GLY A 65 -19.55 -32.37 8.88
C GLY A 65 -20.69 -32.07 9.83
N LEU A 66 -20.80 -32.89 10.87
CA LEU A 66 -21.74 -32.69 11.98
C LEU A 66 -20.98 -32.12 13.17
N TYR A 67 -21.52 -31.07 13.78
CA TYR A 67 -20.84 -30.29 14.82
C TYR A 67 -21.69 -30.14 16.08
N GLY A 68 -21.00 -29.97 17.21
CA GLY A 68 -21.61 -29.71 18.50
C GLY A 68 -22.37 -30.91 19.11
N PRO A 69 -22.96 -30.72 20.31
CA PRO A 69 -23.64 -31.79 21.04
C PRO A 69 -24.83 -32.37 20.28
N HIS A 70 -25.56 -31.53 19.53
CA HIS A 70 -26.73 -31.92 18.75
C HIS A 70 -26.41 -32.46 17.36
N LYS A 71 -25.11 -32.60 17.01
CA LYS A 71 -24.66 -33.06 15.69
C LYS A 71 -25.31 -32.27 14.55
N ALA A 72 -25.34 -30.94 14.66
CA ALA A 72 -25.90 -30.06 13.65
C ALA A 72 -25.02 -30.07 12.39
N GLY A 73 -25.65 -30.07 11.21
CA GLY A 73 -24.93 -30.02 9.93
C GLY A 73 -24.22 -28.68 9.72
N GLY A 74 -23.02 -28.75 9.14
CA GLY A 74 -22.26 -27.56 8.79
C GLY A 74 -21.23 -27.77 7.69
N VAL A 75 -20.75 -26.63 7.18
CA VAL A 75 -19.66 -26.52 6.22
C VAL A 75 -18.50 -25.84 6.91
N THR A 76 -17.35 -26.51 6.97
CA THR A 76 -16.09 -25.87 7.37
C THR A 76 -15.38 -25.36 6.12
N VAL A 77 -15.19 -24.05 6.04
CA VAL A 77 -14.37 -23.42 5.00
C VAL A 77 -13.02 -23.06 5.59
N GLN A 78 -11.96 -23.43 4.90
CA GLN A 78 -10.58 -23.17 5.29
C GLN A 78 -10.16 -21.79 4.81
N PHE A 79 -9.59 -21.01 5.71
CA PHE A 79 -9.13 -19.65 5.49
C PHE A 79 -7.69 -19.49 5.98
N PRO A 80 -6.69 -20.13 5.36
CA PRO A 80 -5.29 -19.90 5.74
C PRO A 80 -4.93 -18.40 5.68
N SER A 81 -4.13 -17.95 6.64
CA SER A 81 -3.57 -16.60 6.64
C SER A 81 -2.65 -16.43 5.43
N PHE A 82 -2.88 -15.38 4.67
CA PHE A 82 -2.14 -15.06 3.45
C PHE A 82 -0.66 -14.74 3.73
N VAL A 83 -0.39 -14.07 4.85
CA VAL A 83 0.98 -13.67 5.26
C VAL A 83 1.54 -14.63 6.31
N GLY A 84 0.77 -14.88 7.38
CA GLY A 84 1.27 -15.59 8.55
C GLY A 84 1.26 -17.12 8.43
N GLY A 85 0.66 -17.68 7.37
CA GLY A 85 0.59 -19.13 7.15
C GLY A 85 -0.25 -19.90 8.18
N MET A 86 -0.88 -19.21 9.15
CA MET A 86 -1.76 -19.82 10.13
C MET A 86 -2.96 -20.46 9.45
N LYS A 87 -3.18 -21.75 9.72
CA LYS A 87 -4.35 -22.47 9.22
C LYS A 87 -5.57 -22.11 10.06
N THR A 88 -6.36 -21.15 9.58
CA THR A 88 -7.64 -20.78 10.20
C THR A 88 -8.83 -21.35 9.42
N HIS A 89 -10.00 -21.35 10.04
CA HIS A 89 -11.22 -21.89 9.43
C HIS A 89 -12.47 -21.19 9.98
N ALA A 90 -13.53 -21.21 9.19
CA ALA A 90 -14.87 -20.76 9.59
C ALA A 90 -15.86 -21.92 9.42
N ILE A 91 -16.82 -22.05 10.34
CA ILE A 91 -17.85 -23.10 10.30
C ILE A 91 -19.21 -22.44 10.13
N PHE A 92 -19.90 -22.78 9.04
CA PHE A 92 -21.22 -22.28 8.69
C PHE A 92 -22.27 -23.38 8.87
N ASN A 93 -23.46 -22.99 9.31
CA ASN A 93 -24.60 -23.91 9.42
C ASN A 93 -25.10 -24.29 8.02
N ALA A 94 -25.34 -25.58 7.79
CA ALA A 94 -25.85 -26.09 6.53
C ALA A 94 -26.61 -27.42 6.71
N ASP A 95 -27.57 -27.68 5.82
CA ASP A 95 -28.32 -28.93 5.79
C ASP A 95 -27.56 -29.98 4.98
N LEU A 96 -27.20 -31.09 5.62
CA LEU A 96 -26.47 -32.20 5.01
C LEU A 96 -27.36 -33.37 4.59
N ASN A 97 -28.67 -33.30 4.85
CA ASN A 97 -29.63 -34.36 4.55
C ASN A 97 -30.52 -34.00 3.38
N ARG A 98 -31.12 -35.00 2.72
CA ARG A 98 -32.13 -34.81 1.66
C ARG A 98 -33.45 -34.32 2.26
N GLU A 99 -34.07 -33.31 1.66
CA GLU A 99 -35.40 -32.82 2.09
C GLU A 99 -36.56 -33.60 1.48
N ARG A 100 -36.33 -34.25 0.32
CA ARG A 100 -37.34 -35.00 -0.41
C ARG A 100 -36.78 -36.37 -0.80
N THR A 101 -37.66 -37.36 -0.91
CA THR A 101 -37.32 -38.65 -1.48
C THR A 101 -37.14 -38.48 -2.99
N THR A 102 -35.99 -38.92 -3.49
CA THR A 102 -35.68 -38.95 -4.92
C THR A 102 -35.21 -40.34 -5.31
N LYS A 103 -34.99 -40.59 -6.61
CA LYS A 103 -34.39 -41.84 -7.09
C LYS A 103 -33.05 -42.16 -6.43
N ALA A 104 -32.32 -41.13 -5.97
CA ALA A 104 -31.00 -41.25 -5.36
C ALA A 104 -31.05 -41.47 -3.83
N GLY A 105 -32.23 -41.44 -3.19
CA GLY A 105 -32.34 -41.71 -1.75
C GLY A 105 -33.60 -41.12 -1.10
N ALA A 106 -33.94 -41.65 0.07
CA ALA A 106 -35.09 -41.20 0.86
C ALA A 106 -34.88 -39.83 1.50
N LYS A 107 -35.97 -39.12 1.81
CA LYS A 107 -35.94 -37.94 2.69
C LYS A 107 -35.23 -38.26 4.01
N GLY A 108 -34.40 -37.33 4.49
CA GLY A 108 -33.62 -37.46 5.72
C GLY A 108 -32.30 -38.21 5.55
N SER A 109 -32.09 -38.94 4.44
CA SER A 109 -30.81 -39.58 4.17
C SER A 109 -29.70 -38.56 3.84
N PRO A 110 -28.41 -38.86 4.11
CA PRO A 110 -27.31 -37.92 3.90
C PRO A 110 -27.09 -37.61 2.42
N LEU A 111 -26.84 -36.33 2.10
CA LEU A 111 -26.42 -35.89 0.77
C LEU A 111 -25.08 -36.54 0.38
N PRO A 112 -24.73 -36.57 -0.92
CA PRO A 112 -23.42 -37.02 -1.34
C PRO A 112 -22.31 -36.21 -0.65
N LYS A 113 -21.13 -36.83 -0.49
CA LYS A 113 -20.02 -36.23 0.24
C LYS A 113 -19.66 -34.84 -0.33
N GLY A 114 -19.56 -33.83 0.53
CA GLY A 114 -19.26 -32.45 0.13
C GLY A 114 -20.48 -31.65 -0.32
N HIS A 115 -21.61 -32.28 -0.61
CA HIS A 115 -22.83 -31.56 -0.93
C HIS A 115 -23.50 -31.07 0.35
N PHE A 116 -24.03 -29.86 0.28
CA PHE A 116 -24.76 -29.23 1.37
C PHE A 116 -25.83 -28.32 0.79
N ARG A 117 -26.79 -27.94 1.63
CA ARG A 117 -27.83 -26.97 1.30
C ARG A 117 -27.81 -25.87 2.33
N ILE A 118 -28.06 -24.65 1.86
CA ILE A 118 -28.13 -23.48 2.72
C ILE A 118 -29.39 -22.69 2.44
N SER A 119 -29.81 -21.91 3.44
CA SER A 119 -30.87 -20.94 3.28
C SER A 119 -30.34 -19.60 2.75
N PRO A 120 -31.19 -18.77 2.12
CA PRO A 120 -30.83 -17.41 1.71
C PRO A 120 -30.44 -16.48 2.87
N ARG A 121 -30.74 -16.86 4.12
CA ARG A 121 -30.39 -16.08 5.32
C ARG A 121 -29.14 -16.61 6.03
N SER A 122 -28.48 -17.62 5.47
CA SER A 122 -27.27 -18.19 6.05
C SER A 122 -26.09 -17.24 5.94
N HIS A 123 -25.20 -17.26 6.94
CA HIS A 123 -23.96 -16.47 6.90
C HIS A 123 -23.07 -16.84 5.71
N LEU A 124 -23.10 -18.11 5.26
CA LEU A 124 -22.34 -18.51 4.07
C LEU A 124 -22.86 -17.83 2.80
N PHE A 125 -24.18 -17.68 2.67
CA PHE A 125 -24.76 -16.96 1.54
C PHE A 125 -24.50 -15.46 1.63
N GLN A 126 -24.58 -14.87 2.82
CA GLN A 126 -24.24 -13.46 3.03
C GLN A 126 -22.78 -13.17 2.68
N LEU A 127 -21.85 -14.05 3.10
CA LEU A 127 -20.46 -14.00 2.69
C LEU A 127 -20.34 -14.04 1.17
N TRP A 128 -21.01 -15.00 0.51
CA TRP A 128 -21.00 -15.10 -0.94
C TRP A 128 -21.46 -13.79 -1.60
N GLN A 129 -22.58 -13.22 -1.16
CA GLN A 129 -23.11 -11.97 -1.70
C GLN A 129 -22.14 -10.80 -1.54
N SER A 130 -21.41 -10.73 -0.43
CA SER A 130 -20.43 -9.65 -0.19
C SER A 130 -19.25 -9.66 -1.17
N THR A 131 -18.96 -10.80 -1.82
CA THR A 131 -17.87 -10.93 -2.79
C THR A 131 -18.18 -10.35 -4.17
N GLY A 132 -19.44 -9.98 -4.44
CA GLY A 132 -19.86 -9.50 -5.76
C GLY A 132 -19.83 -10.56 -6.88
N LEU A 133 -19.58 -11.84 -6.54
CA LEU A 133 -19.61 -12.93 -7.50
C LEU A 133 -21.04 -13.21 -7.99
N SER A 134 -21.16 -13.76 -9.21
CA SER A 134 -22.45 -14.15 -9.75
C SER A 134 -23.11 -15.19 -8.85
N THR A 135 -24.38 -14.95 -8.52
CA THR A 135 -25.12 -15.88 -7.66
C THR A 135 -25.45 -17.15 -8.44
N PRO A 136 -25.21 -18.35 -7.88
CA PRO A 136 -25.59 -19.60 -8.52
C PRO A 136 -27.08 -19.63 -8.84
N LYS A 137 -27.46 -20.36 -9.90
CA LYS A 137 -28.87 -20.56 -10.27
C LYS A 137 -29.70 -21.19 -9.13
N SER A 138 -29.06 -21.97 -8.27
CA SER A 138 -29.66 -22.59 -7.08
C SER A 138 -28.69 -22.58 -5.90
N LEU A 139 -29.20 -22.32 -4.70
CA LEU A 139 -28.40 -22.40 -3.48
C LEU A 139 -27.94 -23.83 -3.16
N THR A 140 -28.64 -24.83 -3.69
CA THR A 140 -28.24 -26.24 -3.53
C THR A 140 -26.96 -26.56 -4.30
N SER A 141 -26.64 -25.81 -5.36
CA SER A 141 -25.42 -25.97 -6.15
C SER A 141 -24.27 -25.08 -5.68
N LEU A 142 -24.41 -24.32 -4.57
CA LEU A 142 -23.34 -23.38 -4.13
C LEU A 142 -21.99 -24.08 -3.92
N HIS A 143 -22.00 -25.35 -3.52
CA HIS A 143 -20.82 -26.17 -3.32
C HIS A 143 -19.91 -26.26 -4.56
N ASP A 144 -20.48 -26.20 -5.77
CA ASP A 144 -19.73 -26.18 -7.04
C ASP A 144 -19.03 -24.84 -7.29
N TYR A 145 -19.55 -23.77 -6.70
CA TYR A 145 -19.10 -22.39 -6.94
C TYR A 145 -18.12 -21.88 -5.88
N LEU A 146 -17.97 -22.56 -4.73
CA LEU A 146 -17.05 -22.13 -3.66
C LEU A 146 -15.60 -21.99 -4.13
N GLY A 147 -15.20 -22.71 -5.18
CA GLY A 147 -13.89 -22.53 -5.82
C GLY A 147 -13.62 -21.12 -6.36
N ASN A 148 -14.67 -20.36 -6.69
CA ASN A 148 -14.56 -18.99 -7.21
C ASN A 148 -14.17 -17.97 -6.13
N LEU A 149 -14.14 -18.36 -4.85
CA LEU A 149 -13.61 -17.54 -3.76
C LEU A 149 -12.08 -17.46 -3.81
N ARG A 150 -11.40 -18.27 -4.62
CA ARG A 150 -9.96 -18.17 -4.84
C ARG A 150 -9.59 -16.81 -5.42
N GLY A 151 -8.47 -16.26 -4.95
CA GLY A 151 -7.99 -14.93 -5.36
C GLY A 151 -8.74 -13.75 -4.73
N ILE A 152 -9.64 -14.02 -3.77
CA ILE A 152 -10.26 -12.99 -2.92
C ILE A 152 -9.67 -13.10 -1.52
N LEU A 153 -9.17 -11.98 -1.01
CA LEU A 153 -8.72 -11.84 0.38
C LEU A 153 -9.88 -11.46 1.30
N PHE A 154 -9.90 -12.07 2.47
CA PHE A 154 -10.91 -11.86 3.50
C PHE A 154 -10.28 -11.29 4.78
N SER A 155 -11.04 -10.46 5.49
CA SER A 155 -10.77 -10.02 6.85
C SER A 155 -11.81 -10.61 7.79
N ALA A 156 -11.40 -11.05 8.97
CA ALA A 156 -12.31 -11.52 10.02
C ALA A 156 -11.66 -11.42 11.38
N ASP A 157 -12.50 -11.35 12.40
CA ASP A 157 -12.07 -11.48 13.78
C ASP A 157 -12.00 -12.95 14.20
N MET A 158 -11.15 -13.24 15.18
CA MET A 158 -11.05 -14.57 15.78
C MET A 158 -12.12 -14.74 16.85
N VAL A 159 -12.76 -15.91 16.89
CA VAL A 159 -13.75 -16.23 17.93
C VAL A 159 -13.04 -16.41 19.27
N ALA A 160 -13.41 -15.60 20.27
CA ALA A 160 -12.86 -15.68 21.61
C ALA A 160 -12.96 -17.11 22.18
N GLY A 161 -11.85 -17.62 22.71
CA GLY A 161 -11.78 -18.96 23.32
C GLY A 161 -11.82 -20.13 22.33
N ARG A 162 -11.79 -19.90 21.01
CA ARG A 162 -11.72 -20.96 19.99
C ARG A 162 -10.44 -20.83 19.17
N LYS A 163 -9.59 -21.86 19.23
CA LYS A 163 -8.32 -21.87 18.49
C LYS A 163 -8.56 -21.84 16.98
N ASN A 164 -7.93 -20.88 16.30
CA ASN A 164 -7.88 -20.75 14.84
C ASN A 164 -9.25 -20.74 14.14
N ARG A 165 -10.30 -20.30 14.86
CA ARG A 165 -11.66 -20.21 14.32
C ARG A 165 -12.02 -18.76 14.08
N LEU A 166 -12.32 -18.44 12.84
CA LEU A 166 -12.83 -17.13 12.43
C LEU A 166 -14.30 -16.98 12.80
N ASP A 167 -14.69 -15.77 13.17
CA ASP A 167 -16.09 -15.41 13.35
C ASP A 167 -16.75 -15.23 11.99
N THR A 168 -17.80 -16.02 11.74
CA THR A 168 -18.58 -15.95 10.51
C THR A 168 -19.31 -14.63 10.33
N GLY A 169 -19.61 -13.90 11.41
CA GLY A 169 -20.34 -12.64 11.35
C GLY A 169 -19.49 -11.44 10.94
N THR A 170 -18.18 -11.50 11.17
CA THR A 170 -17.23 -10.43 10.82
C THR A 170 -16.46 -10.72 9.53
N LEU A 171 -16.52 -11.97 9.06
CA LEU A 171 -15.88 -12.41 7.83
C LEU A 171 -16.47 -11.69 6.61
N ARG A 172 -15.62 -10.92 5.93
CA ARG A 172 -15.96 -10.14 4.74
C ARG A 172 -14.74 -9.98 3.82
N PRO A 173 -14.95 -9.72 2.52
CA PRO A 173 -13.85 -9.36 1.63
C PRO A 173 -13.10 -8.15 2.17
N LEU A 174 -11.78 -8.22 2.13
CA LEU A 174 -10.91 -7.15 2.61
C LEU A 174 -11.08 -5.91 1.73
N SER A 175 -11.17 -4.74 2.36
CA SER A 175 -11.16 -3.46 1.64
C SER A 175 -10.17 -2.52 2.30
N ILE A 176 -9.22 -2.01 1.52
CA ILE A 176 -8.20 -1.05 1.93
C ILE A 176 -8.19 0.07 0.88
N THR A 177 -8.37 1.29 1.35
CA THR A 177 -8.46 2.48 0.50
C THR A 177 -7.09 2.95 0.04
N THR A 178 -7.05 3.71 -1.06
CA THR A 178 -5.81 4.33 -1.54
C THR A 178 -5.18 5.28 -0.54
N ALA A 179 -6.00 5.97 0.27
CA ALA A 179 -5.50 6.86 1.31
C ALA A 179 -4.77 6.08 2.41
N GLU A 180 -5.27 4.92 2.82
CA GLU A 180 -4.61 4.06 3.81
C GLU A 180 -3.28 3.53 3.29
N VAL A 181 -3.25 3.03 2.04
CA VAL A 181 -2.00 2.59 1.40
C VAL A 181 -1.02 3.75 1.31
N ARG A 182 -1.43 4.91 0.79
CA ARG A 182 -0.53 6.07 0.66
C ARG A 182 0.02 6.51 2.02
N LYS A 183 -0.83 6.62 3.04
CA LYS A 183 -0.42 7.02 4.39
C LYS A 183 0.62 6.05 4.99
N ALA A 184 0.50 4.76 4.71
CA ALA A 184 1.39 3.74 5.25
C ALA A 184 2.78 3.76 4.60
N PHE A 185 2.86 4.01 3.28
CA PHE A 185 4.13 3.99 2.52
C PHE A 185 4.75 5.39 2.34
N GLN A 186 3.96 6.45 2.46
CA GLN A 186 4.38 7.84 2.36
C GLN A 186 3.77 8.61 3.54
N PRO A 187 4.24 8.38 4.78
CA PRO A 187 3.73 9.12 5.93
C PRO A 187 3.94 10.61 5.71
N ASP A 188 2.90 11.41 5.93
CA ASP A 188 2.95 12.87 5.83
C ASP A 188 3.98 13.39 6.86
N ASN A 189 5.21 13.63 6.39
CA ASN A 189 6.29 14.23 7.19
C ASN A 189 6.05 15.73 7.44
N GLY A 190 4.90 16.28 7.04
CA GLY A 190 4.58 17.71 7.10
C GLY A 190 4.36 18.29 8.50
N ARG A 191 4.58 17.53 9.59
CA ARG A 191 4.33 18.02 10.97
C ARG A 191 5.54 18.10 11.90
N THR A 192 6.76 17.81 11.46
CA THR A 192 7.96 18.06 12.28
C THR A 192 8.61 19.42 12.01
N THR A 193 8.32 20.08 10.88
CA THR A 193 8.99 21.35 10.54
C THR A 193 8.34 22.57 11.20
N THR A 194 7.03 22.57 11.44
CA THR A 194 6.34 23.72 12.08
C THR A 194 6.65 23.86 13.57
N GLY A 195 7.07 22.77 14.23
CA GLY A 195 7.51 22.79 15.63
C GLY A 195 8.94 23.31 15.83
N GLN A 196 9.83 23.11 14.86
CA GLN A 196 11.24 23.52 14.97
C GLN A 196 11.49 24.98 14.57
N VAL A 197 10.64 25.58 13.75
CA VAL A 197 10.79 27.01 13.38
C VAL A 197 10.46 27.94 14.57
N THR A 198 9.63 27.50 15.51
CA THR A 198 9.23 28.33 16.66
C THR A 198 10.21 28.27 17.84
N ASP A 199 11.11 27.29 17.89
CA ASP A 199 12.04 27.10 19.01
C ASP A 199 13.45 27.70 18.75
N ASN A 200 13.78 28.02 17.49
CA ASN A 200 15.06 28.65 17.15
C ASN A 200 15.07 30.19 17.29
N CYS A 201 13.93 30.82 17.61
CA CYS A 201 13.87 32.27 17.80
C CYS A 201 14.26 32.74 19.21
N ARG A 202 14.72 31.85 20.12
CA ARG A 202 14.92 32.23 21.53
C ARG A 202 16.20 31.69 22.16
N THR A 203 17.35 31.90 21.53
CA THR A 203 18.67 31.68 22.17
C THR A 203 19.78 32.50 21.50
N VAL A 204 19.55 33.77 21.20
CA VAL A 204 20.65 34.71 20.92
C VAL A 204 20.39 36.05 21.61
N VAL A 205 20.62 36.08 22.93
CA VAL A 205 20.99 37.32 23.63
C VAL A 205 22.12 36.94 24.59
N PRO A 206 23.38 37.36 24.33
CA PRO A 206 24.42 37.26 25.34
C PRO A 206 24.25 38.41 26.34
N ASP A 207 24.31 38.06 27.62
CA ASP A 207 24.35 39.00 28.73
C ASP A 207 25.59 39.89 28.58
N ARG A 208 25.39 41.19 28.37
CA ARG A 208 26.48 42.16 28.33
C ARG A 208 26.04 43.41 29.08
N ASP A 209 26.25 43.38 30.39
CA ASP A 209 26.18 44.56 31.24
C ASP A 209 27.25 45.57 30.82
N ALA A 210 26.83 46.70 30.26
CA ALA A 210 27.63 47.91 30.16
C ALA A 210 26.76 49.12 30.53
N ALA A 211 27.25 49.88 31.50
CA ALA A 211 26.60 51.00 32.18
C ALA A 211 26.16 52.16 31.25
N PRO A 212 25.16 52.96 31.65
CA PRO A 212 24.59 54.03 30.82
C PRO A 212 25.48 55.29 30.75
N ALA A 213 25.50 55.92 29.57
CA ALA A 213 26.22 57.16 29.30
C ALA A 213 25.47 58.39 29.87
N GLN A 214 26.22 59.29 30.53
CA GLN A 214 25.72 60.58 31.00
C GLN A 214 25.76 61.65 29.90
N GLN A 215 24.62 62.34 29.84
CA GLN A 215 24.25 63.65 29.30
C GLN A 215 25.31 64.58 28.66
N ASN A 216 24.89 65.14 27.50
CA ASN A 216 25.52 66.23 26.78
C ASN A 216 25.45 67.57 27.55
N GLN A 217 26.58 68.28 27.62
CA GLN A 217 26.64 69.73 27.79
C GLN A 217 27.48 70.33 26.66
N GLY A 218 26.95 71.35 26.00
CA GLY A 218 27.54 71.93 24.79
C GLY A 218 28.64 72.95 25.03
N PHE A 219 29.41 73.24 23.98
CA PHE A 219 29.83 74.58 23.55
C PHE A 219 30.32 74.50 22.10
N GLN A 220 30.17 75.61 21.37
CA GLN A 220 30.31 75.72 19.93
C GLN A 220 31.73 76.23 19.52
N PRO A 221 32.01 76.56 18.25
CA PRO A 221 32.95 75.90 17.34
C PRO A 221 34.29 76.65 17.14
N LYS A 222 35.30 76.00 16.53
CA LYS A 222 36.30 76.69 15.66
C LYS A 222 36.80 75.81 14.51
N PRO A 223 36.97 76.37 13.29
CA PRO A 223 37.44 75.66 12.10
C PRO A 223 38.96 75.86 11.89
N SER A 224 39.66 74.85 11.36
CA SER A 224 40.94 75.06 10.68
C SER A 224 41.29 73.91 9.73
N ALA A 225 41.66 74.32 8.52
CA ALA A 225 42.22 73.58 7.39
C ALA A 225 43.18 72.41 7.73
N CYS A 226 43.16 71.33 6.92
CA CYS A 226 44.02 71.20 5.74
C CYS A 226 43.89 69.83 5.07
N ALA A 227 43.92 69.83 3.73
CA ALA A 227 44.07 68.65 2.89
C ALA A 227 45.44 67.97 3.12
N LYS A 228 45.49 66.64 2.93
CA LYS A 228 46.64 65.96 2.31
C LYS A 228 46.29 64.53 1.90
N ASN A 229 46.47 64.28 0.61
CA ASN A 229 46.50 62.99 -0.06
C ASN A 229 47.66 62.14 0.48
N TYR A 230 47.45 60.82 0.60
CA TYR A 230 48.52 59.86 0.33
C TYR A 230 47.97 58.61 -0.37
N VAL A 231 48.51 58.42 -1.57
CA VAL A 231 48.45 57.21 -2.40
C VAL A 231 49.12 56.05 -1.67
N LYS A 232 48.52 54.85 -1.75
CA LYS A 232 49.30 53.61 -1.86
C LYS A 232 48.54 52.53 -2.62
N THR A 233 49.04 52.31 -3.83
CA THR A 233 48.77 51.22 -4.76
C THR A 233 49.04 49.86 -4.12
N LEU A 234 48.20 48.86 -4.39
CA LEU A 234 48.65 47.47 -4.53
C LEU A 234 47.69 46.73 -5.48
N ILE A 235 48.27 46.26 -6.57
CA ILE A 235 47.67 45.40 -7.59
C ILE A 235 47.85 43.96 -7.11
N SER A 236 46.81 43.13 -7.21
CA SER A 236 47.01 41.73 -7.58
C SER A 236 45.84 41.23 -8.43
N THR A 237 46.19 40.81 -9.64
CA THR A 237 45.39 40.05 -10.59
C THR A 237 45.11 38.65 -10.04
N ASN A 238 43.90 38.12 -10.27
CA ASN A 238 43.78 36.78 -10.83
C ASN A 238 42.39 36.53 -11.45
N VAL A 239 42.44 36.21 -12.74
CA VAL A 239 41.39 35.65 -13.57
C VAL A 239 41.43 34.13 -13.42
N TYR A 240 40.31 33.50 -13.08
CA TYR A 240 39.97 32.17 -13.59
C TYR A 240 38.45 32.08 -13.78
N THR A 241 38.06 32.29 -15.03
CA THR A 241 36.80 31.86 -15.62
C THR A 241 36.79 30.33 -15.64
N THR A 242 35.87 29.70 -14.91
CA THR A 242 35.56 28.27 -15.08
C THR A 242 34.29 28.12 -15.91
N ALA A 243 34.45 27.31 -16.96
CA ALA A 243 33.47 27.05 -18.00
C ALA A 243 32.23 26.32 -17.47
N THR A 244 31.06 26.83 -17.84
CA THR A 244 29.78 26.14 -17.72
C THR A 244 29.76 24.97 -18.71
N VAL A 245 29.58 23.75 -18.22
CA VAL A 245 29.33 22.57 -19.05
C VAL A 245 27.96 22.74 -19.73
N PRO A 246 27.79 22.42 -21.03
CA PRO A 246 26.49 22.56 -21.68
C PRO A 246 25.56 21.47 -21.14
N VAL A 247 24.47 21.91 -20.49
CA VAL A 247 23.29 21.08 -20.26
C VAL A 247 22.78 20.66 -21.63
N HIS A 248 22.81 19.35 -21.93
CA HIS A 248 22.09 18.81 -23.08
C HIS A 248 20.63 19.24 -22.97
N SER A 249 20.18 20.05 -23.92
CA SER A 249 18.78 20.41 -24.07
C SER A 249 17.98 19.12 -24.29
N ARG A 250 17.22 18.69 -23.28
CA ARG A 250 16.18 17.66 -23.46
C ARG A 250 15.19 18.20 -24.48
N LYS A 251 15.08 17.52 -25.63
CA LYS A 251 14.01 17.77 -26.60
C LYS A 251 12.67 17.46 -25.95
N GLN A 252 11.60 18.12 -26.42
CA GLN A 252 10.27 17.84 -25.92
C GLN A 252 9.85 16.41 -26.28
N PRO A 253 9.06 15.73 -25.42
CA PRO A 253 8.71 14.31 -25.59
C PRO A 253 8.02 13.95 -26.91
N ALA A 254 7.46 14.94 -27.63
CA ALA A 254 6.80 14.74 -28.91
C ALA A 254 7.77 14.51 -30.09
N GLU A 255 9.07 14.73 -29.89
CA GLU A 255 10.09 14.69 -30.95
C GLU A 255 11.16 13.59 -30.74
N GLN A 256 10.94 12.66 -29.82
CA GLN A 256 11.89 11.57 -29.53
C GLN A 256 11.57 10.29 -30.32
N THR A 257 12.61 9.70 -30.92
CA THR A 257 12.54 8.46 -31.72
C THR A 257 12.69 7.20 -30.85
N GLU A 258 12.17 6.05 -31.32
CA GLU A 258 12.21 4.77 -30.57
C GLU A 258 13.64 4.28 -30.25
N GLU A 259 14.64 4.61 -31.07
CA GLU A 259 16.04 4.26 -30.77
C GLU A 259 16.62 5.07 -29.59
N GLU A 260 16.16 6.31 -29.36
CA GLU A 260 16.59 7.13 -28.22
C GLU A 260 16.01 6.58 -26.89
N TRP A 261 14.80 5.98 -26.93
CA TRP A 261 14.20 5.28 -25.78
C TRP A 261 15.02 4.07 -25.33
N LEU A 262 15.60 3.32 -26.28
CA LEU A 262 16.41 2.15 -25.96
C LEU A 262 17.78 2.52 -25.40
N ALA A 263 18.41 3.59 -25.90
CA ALA A 263 19.72 4.07 -25.43
C ALA A 263 19.67 4.62 -23.99
N ASP A 264 18.61 5.33 -23.61
CA ASP A 264 18.41 5.82 -22.24
C ASP A 264 18.10 4.68 -21.25
N CYS A 265 17.51 3.57 -21.73
CA CYS A 265 17.23 2.39 -20.92
C CYS A 265 18.46 1.48 -20.72
N PHE A 266 19.48 1.58 -21.58
CA PHE A 266 20.68 0.73 -21.55
C PHE A 266 21.93 1.48 -22.04
N PRO A 267 22.71 2.17 -21.18
CA PRO A 267 24.00 2.71 -21.60
C PRO A 267 24.99 1.56 -21.85
N ALA A 268 25.59 1.54 -23.04
CA ALA A 268 26.64 0.59 -23.38
C ALA A 268 27.87 0.81 -22.47
N ASN A 269 28.36 -0.27 -21.84
CA ASN A 269 29.62 -0.29 -21.11
C ASN A 269 30.76 0.12 -22.06
N ILE A 270 31.40 1.25 -21.76
CA ILE A 270 32.72 1.58 -22.30
C ILE A 270 33.74 0.85 -21.40
N ASP A 271 33.97 -0.43 -21.67
CA ASP A 271 35.20 -1.10 -21.24
C ASP A 271 36.30 -0.72 -22.24
N ASN A 272 37.22 0.13 -21.80
CA ASN A 272 38.44 0.42 -22.53
C ASN A 272 39.38 -0.78 -22.46
N THR A 273 39.59 -1.42 -23.60
CA THR A 273 40.69 -2.35 -23.88
C THR A 273 42.04 -1.63 -23.76
N THR A 274 43.02 -2.24 -23.10
CA THR A 274 44.44 -2.01 -23.42
C THR A 274 45.24 -3.29 -23.19
N GLU A 275 45.43 -4.04 -24.27
CA GLU A 275 46.57 -4.96 -24.51
C GLU A 275 47.86 -4.12 -24.69
N PRO A 276 49.06 -4.67 -24.45
CA PRO A 276 49.69 -5.68 -25.33
C PRO A 276 50.09 -7.00 -24.66
#